data_AF-A0A7X2TWF3-F1
#
_entry.id   AF-A0A7X2TWF3-F1
#
_cell.length_a   1.000
_cell.length_b   1.000
_cell.length_c   1.000
_cell.angle_alpha   90.00
_cell.angle_beta   90.00
_cell.angle_gamma   90.00
#
_symmetry.space_group_name_H-M   'P 1'
#
loop_
_entity.id
_entity.type
_entity.pdbx_description
1 polymer ?
#
loop_
_entity_poly.entity_id
_entity_poly.type
_entity_poly.pdbx_seq_one_letter_code
_entity_poly.pdbx_strand_id
1 'polypeptide(L)'
;HVQWMKDLGAQMGAMRKGVDVEKNAVAMQASLKQTGAFWKARNSEIGSKSCGDTDKGAQAVAKAFAANDKEGVAAGMKMIGAGCKGCHDQHREKISDTVYKIK
;
A
#
# COMPACT_ATOMS: atom_id res chain seq x y z
N HIS A 1 10.79 -5.33 -8.17
CA HIS A 1 10.26 -4.09 -7.57
C HIS A 1 9.15 -3.45 -8.42
N VAL A 2 9.32 -3.26 -9.74
CA VAL A 2 8.26 -2.69 -10.61
C VAL A 2 6.96 -3.52 -10.58
N GLN A 3 7.06 -4.85 -10.57
CA GLN A 3 5.87 -5.72 -10.51
C GLN A 3 5.08 -5.55 -9.21
N TRP A 4 5.75 -5.57 -8.05
CA TRP A 4 5.08 -5.38 -6.75
C TRP A 4 4.32 -4.07 -6.65
N MET A 5 4.87 -2.98 -7.21
CA MET A 5 4.17 -1.69 -7.24
C MET A 5 2.93 -1.71 -8.14
N LYS A 6 2.98 -2.44 -9.27
CA LYS A 6 1.80 -2.66 -10.12
C LYS A 6 0.75 -3.49 -9.40
N ASP A 7 1.16 -4.55 -8.71
CA ASP A 7 0.28 -5.42 -7.93
C ASP A 7 -0.41 -4.62 -6.80
N LEU A 8 0.34 -3.82 -6.05
CA LEU A 8 -0.19 -2.92 -5.01
C LEU A 8 -1.21 -1.93 -5.58
N GLY A 9 -0.93 -1.36 -6.76
CA GLY A 9 -1.86 -0.48 -7.46
C GLY A 9 -3.17 -1.19 -7.86
N ALA A 10 -3.07 -2.40 -8.40
CA ALA A 10 -4.21 -3.21 -8.79
C ALA A 10 -5.06 -3.63 -7.57
N GLN A 11 -4.42 -4.11 -6.51
CA GLN A 11 -5.06 -4.48 -5.24
C GLN A 11 -5.79 -3.30 -4.61
N MET A 12 -5.15 -2.12 -4.56
CA MET A 12 -5.82 -0.89 -4.09
C MET A 12 -7.03 -0.52 -4.96
N GLY A 13 -6.90 -0.61 -6.28
CA GLY A 13 -7.99 -0.35 -7.20
C GLY A 13 -9.18 -1.28 -6.98
N ALA A 14 -8.92 -2.57 -6.78
CA ALA A 14 -9.95 -3.57 -6.49
C ALA A 14 -10.65 -3.30 -5.15
N MET A 15 -9.88 -3.06 -4.08
CA MET A 15 -10.45 -2.73 -2.76
C MET A 15 -11.31 -1.48 -2.79
N ARG A 16 -10.90 -0.41 -3.50
CA ARG A 16 -11.72 0.81 -3.66
C ARG A 16 -13.03 0.58 -4.40
N LYS A 17 -13.09 -0.43 -5.28
CA LYS A 17 -14.30 -0.84 -6.00
C LYS A 17 -15.15 -1.85 -5.22
N GLY A 18 -14.71 -2.25 -4.02
CA GLY A 18 -15.39 -3.28 -3.23
C GLY A 18 -15.19 -4.71 -3.76
N VAL A 19 -14.25 -4.93 -4.67
CA VAL A 19 -14.03 -6.25 -5.30
C VAL A 19 -13.01 -7.03 -4.47
N ASP A 20 -13.40 -8.23 -4.01
CA ASP A 20 -12.51 -9.16 -3.31
C ASP A 20 -11.72 -8.47 -2.18
N VAL A 21 -12.36 -7.59 -1.39
CA VAL A 21 -11.66 -6.64 -0.51
C VAL A 21 -10.70 -7.34 0.44
N GLU A 22 -11.17 -8.35 1.17
CA GLU A 22 -10.35 -9.11 2.11
C GLU A 22 -9.18 -9.82 1.42
N LYS A 23 -9.44 -10.51 0.30
CA LYS A 23 -8.42 -11.22 -0.48
C LYS A 23 -7.34 -10.26 -1.01
N ASN A 24 -7.74 -9.09 -1.51
CA ASN A 24 -6.80 -8.07 -1.99
C ASN A 24 -6.00 -7.45 -0.83
N ALA A 25 -6.63 -7.22 0.32
CA ALA A 25 -5.95 -6.74 1.52
C ALA A 25 -4.91 -7.74 2.04
N VAL A 26 -5.22 -9.04 2.01
CA VAL A 26 -4.26 -10.10 2.36
C VAL A 26 -3.12 -10.19 1.34
N ALA A 27 -3.43 -10.16 0.04
CA ALA A 27 -2.41 -10.18 -1.00
C ALA A 27 -1.47 -8.96 -0.94
N MET A 28 -2.01 -7.79 -0.58
CA MET A 28 -1.26 -6.56 -0.38
C MET A 28 -0.19 -6.71 0.70
N GLN A 29 -0.49 -7.39 1.81
CA GLN A 29 0.50 -7.62 2.89
C GLN A 29 1.73 -8.38 2.37
N ALA A 30 1.53 -9.39 1.51
CA ALA A 30 2.64 -10.13 0.91
C ALA A 30 3.52 -9.23 0.02
N SER A 31 2.90 -8.40 -0.83
CA SER A 31 3.60 -7.43 -1.68
C SER A 31 4.36 -6.38 -0.87
N LEU A 32 3.80 -5.94 0.27
CA LEU A 32 4.41 -4.97 1.18
C LEU A 32 5.60 -5.54 1.94
N LYS A 33 5.56 -6.83 2.34
CA LYS A 33 6.72 -7.50 2.95
C LYS A 33 7.91 -7.52 1.99
N GLN A 34 7.68 -7.89 0.72
CA GLN A 34 8.74 -7.91 -0.30
C GLN A 34 9.28 -6.50 -0.59
N THR A 35 8.37 -5.52 -0.69
CA THR A 35 8.75 -4.11 -0.92
C THR A 35 9.51 -3.52 0.27
N GLY A 36 9.05 -3.77 1.50
CA GLY A 36 9.69 -3.30 2.73
C GLY A 36 11.08 -3.87 2.90
N ALA A 37 11.28 -5.17 2.62
CA ALA A 37 12.60 -5.79 2.62
C ALA A 37 13.55 -5.14 1.61
N PHE A 38 13.07 -4.84 0.40
CA PHE A 38 13.84 -4.13 -0.62
C PHE A 38 14.31 -2.75 -0.15
N TRP A 39 13.42 -1.96 0.46
CA TRP A 39 13.78 -0.62 0.96
C TRP A 39 14.68 -0.68 2.18
N LYS A 40 14.50 -1.67 3.06
CA LYS A 40 15.39 -1.91 4.20
C LYS A 40 16.81 -2.23 3.73
N ALA A 41 16.97 -3.08 2.71
CA ALA A 41 18.27 -3.40 2.13
C ALA A 41 18.97 -2.20 1.47
N ARG A 42 18.20 -1.14 1.15
CA ARG A 42 18.70 0.14 0.62
C ARG A 42 18.84 1.22 1.67
N ASN A 43 18.73 0.88 2.95
CA ASN A 43 18.78 1.81 4.08
C ASN A 43 17.76 2.95 3.97
N SER A 44 16.62 2.72 3.31
CA SER A 44 15.50 3.67 3.28
C SER A 44 14.59 3.42 4.47
N GLU A 45 14.81 4.17 5.54
CA GLU A 45 13.93 4.17 6.72
C GLU A 45 12.50 4.58 6.34
N ILE A 46 12.34 5.61 5.50
CA ILE A 46 11.03 6.06 5.03
C ILE A 46 10.33 4.98 4.21
N GLY A 47 11.04 4.32 3.29
CA GLY A 47 10.47 3.26 2.46
C GLY A 47 10.03 2.05 3.29
N SER A 48 10.88 1.60 4.22
CA SER A 48 10.56 0.49 5.11
C SER A 48 9.42 0.82 6.08
N LYS A 49 9.44 2.02 6.69
CA LYS A 49 8.35 2.50 7.56
C LYS A 49 7.03 2.62 6.80
N SER A 50 7.05 3.21 5.61
CA SER A 50 5.84 3.36 4.78
C SER A 50 5.25 2.01 4.41
N CYS A 51 6.08 1.02 4.04
CA CYS A 51 5.61 -0.34 3.80
C CYS A 51 4.96 -0.96 5.05
N GLY A 52 5.57 -0.79 6.22
CA GLY A 52 5.03 -1.30 7.49
C GLY A 52 3.70 -0.63 7.90
N ASP A 53 3.58 0.68 7.73
CA ASP A 53 2.32 1.39 8.03
C ASP A 53 1.22 1.02 7.04
N THR A 54 1.57 0.82 5.77
CA THR A 54 0.65 0.33 4.73
C THR A 54 0.18 -1.09 5.06
N ASP A 55 1.07 -1.94 5.56
CA ASP A 55 0.78 -3.34 5.90
C ASP A 55 -0.20 -3.43 7.07
N LYS A 56 -0.01 -2.59 8.10
CA LYS A 56 -0.97 -2.42 9.20
C LYS A 56 -2.34 -1.96 8.69
N GLY A 57 -2.37 -1.02 7.74
CA GLY A 57 -3.61 -0.59 7.11
C GLY A 57 -4.31 -1.72 6.37
N ALA A 58 -3.57 -2.54 5.61
CA ALA A 58 -4.13 -3.70 4.91
C ALA A 58 -4.65 -4.78 5.87
N GLN A 59 -3.95 -5.05 6.98
CA GLN A 59 -4.45 -5.93 8.04
C GLN A 59 -5.75 -5.40 8.67
N ALA A 60 -5.82 -4.09 8.93
CA ALA A 60 -7.02 -3.44 9.47
C ALA A 60 -8.21 -3.55 8.50
N VAL A 61 -7.99 -3.34 7.19
CA VAL A 61 -9.03 -3.53 6.16
C VAL A 61 -9.54 -4.96 6.16
N ALA A 62 -8.65 -5.96 6.13
CA ALA A 62 -9.07 -7.38 6.11
C ALA A 62 -9.93 -7.73 7.34
N LYS A 63 -9.46 -7.33 8.54
CA LYS A 63 -10.19 -7.58 9.79
C LYS A 63 -11.54 -6.85 9.84
N ALA A 64 -11.57 -5.57 9.47
CA ALA A 64 -12.79 -4.77 9.50
C ALA A 64 -13.82 -5.26 8.46
N PHE A 65 -13.36 -5.66 7.28
CA PHE A 65 -14.22 -6.22 6.24
C PHE A 65 -14.89 -7.53 6.71
N ALA A 66 -14.11 -8.44 7.30
CA ALA A 66 -14.64 -9.69 7.87
C ALA A 66 -15.64 -9.44 9.01
N ALA A 67 -15.50 -8.33 9.75
CA ALA A 67 -16.40 -7.92 10.82
C ALA A 67 -17.62 -7.10 10.35
N ASN A 68 -17.78 -6.86 9.04
CA ASN A 68 -18.76 -5.91 8.47
C ASN A 68 -18.64 -4.47 9.03
N ASP A 69 -17.46 -4.09 9.50
CA ASP A 69 -17.14 -2.77 10.03
C ASP A 69 -16.71 -1.82 8.89
N LYS A 70 -17.69 -1.07 8.35
CA LYS A 70 -17.46 -0.13 7.25
C LYS A 70 -16.54 1.03 7.64
N GLU A 71 -16.60 1.49 8.90
CA GLU A 71 -15.75 2.58 9.38
C GLU A 71 -14.31 2.12 9.53
N GLY A 72 -14.10 0.92 10.07
CA GLY A 72 -12.80 0.27 10.14
C GLY A 72 -12.18 0.04 8.76
N VAL A 73 -12.97 -0.37 7.77
CA VAL A 73 -12.51 -0.48 6.37
C VAL A 73 -12.05 0.87 5.84
N ALA A 74 -12.86 1.93 6.03
CA ALA A 74 -12.50 3.28 5.58
C ALA A 74 -11.23 3.81 6.26
N ALA A 75 -11.08 3.60 7.57
CA ALA A 75 -9.91 3.97 8.34
C ALA A 75 -8.65 3.22 7.86
N GLY A 76 -8.74 1.90 7.66
CA GLY A 76 -7.66 1.10 7.11
C GLY A 76 -7.25 1.54 5.70
N MET A 77 -8.22 1.82 4.82
CA MET A 77 -7.95 2.33 3.48
C MET A 77 -7.26 3.71 3.50
N LYS A 78 -7.60 4.57 4.45
CA LYS A 78 -6.92 5.86 4.66
C LYS A 78 -5.45 5.67 5.07
N MET A 79 -5.17 4.72 5.97
CA MET A 79 -3.80 4.40 6.38
C MET A 79 -2.97 3.88 5.20
N ILE A 80 -3.54 2.99 4.38
CA ILE A 80 -2.88 2.49 3.17
C ILE A 80 -2.55 3.66 2.23
N GLY A 81 -3.52 4.54 1.97
CA GLY A 81 -3.32 5.72 1.12
C GLY A 81 -2.19 6.64 1.62
N ALA A 82 -2.13 6.89 2.93
CA ALA A 82 -1.08 7.69 3.54
C ALA A 82 0.31 7.05 3.38
N GLY A 83 0.43 5.73 3.59
CA GLY A 83 1.67 5.00 3.40
C GLY A 83 2.16 4.99 1.94
N CYS A 84 1.25 4.78 0.99
CA CYS A 84 1.57 4.88 -0.44
C CYS A 84 2.09 6.28 -0.80
N LYS A 85 1.44 7.34 -0.31
CA LYS A 85 1.85 8.73 -0.57
C LYS A 85 3.21 9.04 0.03
N GLY A 86 3.46 8.69 1.30
CA GLY A 86 4.73 8.95 1.97
C GLY A 86 5.93 8.32 1.26
N CYS A 87 5.79 7.07 0.81
CA CYS A 87 6.84 6.40 0.03
C CYS A 87 7.03 7.04 -1.36
N HIS A 88 5.94 7.34 -2.06
CA HIS A 88 6.00 7.94 -3.39
C HIS A 88 6.56 9.36 -3.39
N ASP A 89 6.24 10.22 -2.42
CA ASP A 89 6.78 11.59 -2.37
C ASP A 89 8.31 11.59 -2.18
N GLN A 90 8.81 10.64 -1.39
CA GLN A 90 10.24 10.53 -1.14
C GLN A 90 10.98 9.95 -2.34
N HIS A 91 10.48 8.86 -2.90
CA HIS A 91 11.19 8.07 -3.90
C HIS A 91 10.75 8.31 -5.33
N ARG A 92 9.73 9.13 -5.57
CA ARG A 92 9.30 9.52 -6.91
C ARG A 92 9.34 11.02 -7.08
N GLU A 93 9.75 11.44 -8.26
CA GLU A 93 9.68 12.82 -8.72
C GLU A 93 8.63 12.92 -9.80
N LYS A 94 7.73 13.91 -9.69
CA LYS A 94 6.75 14.24 -10.72
C LYS A 94 7.47 14.98 -11.85
N ILE A 95 7.50 14.39 -13.04
CA ILE A 95 8.15 14.98 -14.22
C ILE A 95 7.13 15.63 -15.16
N SER A 96 5.88 15.15 -15.14
CA SER A 96 4.73 15.82 -15.76
C SER A 96 3.44 15.42 -15.04
N ASP A 97 2.28 15.95 -15.47
CA ASP A 97 1.01 15.75 -14.76
C ASP A 97 0.64 14.30 -14.45
N THR A 98 1.07 13.37 -15.30
CA THR A 98 0.79 11.94 -15.15
C THR A 98 2.05 11.09 -15.05
N VAL A 99 3.25 11.67 -15.18
CA VAL A 99 4.51 10.93 -15.23
C VAL A 99 5.33 11.18 -13.98
N TYR A 100 5.76 10.08 -13.35
CA TYR A 100 6.66 10.11 -12.21
C TYR A 100 7.82 9.13 -12.44
N LYS A 101 9.05 9.53 -12.19
CA LYS A 101 10.22 8.64 -12.14
C LYS A 101 10.63 8.33 -10.72
N ILE A 102 11.30 7.20 -10.51
CA ILE A 102 12.00 6.91 -9.26
C ILE A 102 13.22 7.84 -9.18
N LYS A 103 13.43 8.49 -8.03
CA LYS A 103 14.63 9.29 -7.74
C LYS A 103 15.85 8.38 -7.50
#